data_AF-A0A1V5AJ85-F1
#
_entry.id   AF-A0A1V5AJ85-F1
#
_cell.length_a   1.000
_cell.length_b   1.000
_cell.length_c   1.000
_cell.angle_alpha   90.00
_cell.angle_beta   90.00
_cell.angle_gamma   90.00
#
_symmetry.space_group_name_H-M   'P 1'
#
loop_
_entity.id
_entity.type
_entity.pdbx_description
1 polymer ?
#
loop_
_entity_poly.entity_id
_entity_poly.type
_entity_poly.pdbx_seq_one_letter_code
_entity_poly.pdbx_strand_id
1 'polypeptide(L)'
;MTFILALDPAQLRDWSALAAVDMQYRPEEKRFGYDLVAMGRKQGLPYDQIVDWVVRTLKKPEFRRDQPPEFLLDATGVGVAVRDMLAAKGVRMKAVTITSGETCTRQGPIYHVGKARMIGTFLGAFDAGKVRINPSMPIWPHLEKEMLGFRAEMSSQGRAKFEAEQGENDDMLFALAMAVWFGEEVRRGKRL
;
A
#
# COMPACT_ATOMS: atom_id res chain seq x y z
N MET A 1 4.31 14.31 11.77
CA MET A 1 3.49 13.45 10.88
C MET A 1 4.33 13.06 9.65
N THR A 2 3.88 12.13 8.80
CA THR A 2 4.68 11.65 7.65
C THR A 2 3.78 11.21 6.50
N PHE A 3 4.33 11.21 5.28
CA PHE A 3 3.75 10.47 4.17
C PHE A 3 4.22 9.01 4.21
N ILE A 4 3.36 8.11 3.76
CA ILE A 4 3.60 6.69 3.58
C ILE A 4 3.34 6.39 2.11
N LEU A 5 4.38 6.02 1.37
CA LEU A 5 4.29 5.58 -0.02
C LEU A 5 4.40 4.07 -0.07
N ALA A 6 3.55 3.41 -0.85
CA ALA A 6 3.48 1.96 -0.94
C ALA A 6 3.36 1.52 -2.39
N LEU A 7 4.32 0.72 -2.86
CA LEU A 7 4.35 0.16 -4.22
C LEU A 7 3.92 -1.30 -4.20
N ASP A 8 2.93 -1.64 -5.01
CA ASP A 8 2.64 -3.00 -5.44
C ASP A 8 3.15 -3.18 -6.90
N PRO A 9 4.32 -3.81 -7.12
CA PRO A 9 4.85 -4.07 -8.44
C PRO A 9 4.27 -5.35 -9.02
N ALA A 10 3.94 -5.32 -10.31
CA ALA A 10 3.39 -6.48 -11.01
C ALA A 10 4.21 -6.86 -12.24
N GLN A 11 3.88 -8.01 -12.85
CA GLN A 11 4.51 -8.45 -14.10
C GLN A 11 4.12 -7.54 -15.27
N LEU A 12 4.81 -7.68 -16.40
CA LEU A 12 4.62 -6.81 -17.57
C LEU A 12 3.17 -6.78 -18.10
N ARG A 13 2.39 -7.86 -17.95
CA ARG A 13 0.99 -7.92 -18.40
C ARG A 13 0.00 -7.37 -17.38
N ASP A 14 0.47 -7.15 -16.16
CA ASP A 14 -0.34 -6.74 -15.02
C ASP A 14 -0.07 -5.26 -14.70
N TRP A 15 -0.85 -4.73 -13.77
CA TRP A 15 -0.75 -3.33 -13.36
C TRP A 15 0.07 -3.20 -12.08
N SER A 16 1.00 -2.25 -12.07
CA SER A 16 1.68 -1.82 -10.85
C SER A 16 1.02 -0.57 -10.28
N ALA A 17 0.81 -0.53 -8.97
CA ALA A 17 0.20 0.60 -8.28
C ALA A 17 1.15 1.23 -7.25
N LEU A 18 1.08 2.55 -7.11
CA LEU A 18 1.80 3.33 -6.11
C LEU A 18 0.81 4.25 -5.39
N ALA A 19 0.56 3.96 -4.11
CA ALA A 19 -0.23 4.79 -3.23
C ALA A 19 0.66 5.75 -2.43
N ALA A 20 0.19 6.98 -2.21
CA ALA A 20 0.76 7.93 -1.27
C ALA A 20 -0.31 8.36 -0.27
N VAL A 21 -0.10 8.01 0.99
CA VAL A 21 -1.01 8.27 2.11
C VAL A 21 -0.38 9.27 3.06
N ASP A 22 -1.13 10.30 3.43
CA ASP A 22 -0.75 11.22 4.49
C ASP A 22 -1.25 10.70 5.84
N MET A 23 -0.32 10.28 6.71
CA MET A 23 -0.62 9.85 8.07
C MET A 23 -0.57 11.06 9.01
N GLN A 24 -1.73 11.44 9.55
CA GLN A 24 -1.86 12.57 10.46
C GLN A 24 -2.53 12.16 11.77
N TYR A 25 -2.15 12.81 12.87
CA TYR A 25 -2.92 12.71 14.11
C TYR A 25 -4.05 13.74 14.03
N ARG A 26 -5.29 13.30 14.29
CA ARG A 26 -6.52 14.09 14.33
C ARG A 26 -6.91 14.31 15.80
N PRO A 27 -6.55 15.45 16.42
CA PRO A 27 -6.74 15.68 17.86
C PRO A 27 -8.20 15.59 18.31
N GLU A 28 -9.13 16.06 17.48
CA GLU A 28 -10.57 16.06 17.70
C GLU A 28 -11.15 14.63 17.80
N GLU A 29 -10.57 13.70 17.05
CA GLU A 29 -10.94 12.28 17.06
C GLU A 29 -10.01 11.43 17.96
N LYS A 30 -9.00 12.05 18.58
CA LYS A 30 -7.93 11.41 19.37
C LYS A 30 -7.28 10.19 18.71
N ARG A 31 -7.16 10.20 17.38
CA ARG A 31 -6.68 9.06 16.59
C ARG A 31 -5.86 9.48 15.38
N PHE A 32 -5.19 8.51 14.76
CA PHE A 32 -4.56 8.75 13.47
C PHE A 32 -5.57 8.61 12.33
N GLY A 33 -5.45 9.49 11.34
CA GLY A 33 -6.14 9.43 10.06
C GLY A 33 -5.16 9.23 8.90
N TYR A 34 -5.71 8.72 7.80
CA TYR A 34 -4.96 8.33 6.60
C TYR A 34 -5.65 8.91 5.38
N ASP A 35 -5.08 9.96 4.81
CA ASP A 35 -5.67 10.61 3.64
C ASP A 35 -4.92 10.13 2.40
N LEU A 36 -5.62 9.50 1.44
CA LEU A 36 -5.03 9.16 0.15
C LEU A 36 -4.82 10.45 -0.65
N VAL A 37 -3.56 10.86 -0.80
CA VAL A 37 -3.19 12.14 -1.44
C VAL A 37 -2.72 11.98 -2.88
N ALA A 38 -2.22 10.80 -3.24
CA ALA A 38 -1.93 10.45 -4.62
C ALA A 38 -2.03 8.93 -4.82
N MET A 39 -2.49 8.53 -5.99
CA MET A 39 -2.49 7.14 -6.44
C MET A 39 -2.12 7.14 -7.92
N GLY A 40 -1.18 6.29 -8.30
CA GLY A 40 -0.79 6.12 -9.69
C GLY A 40 -0.74 4.64 -10.04
N ARG A 41 -1.08 4.33 -11.30
CA ARG A 41 -1.15 2.96 -11.81
C ARG A 41 -0.51 2.90 -13.19
N LYS A 42 0.31 1.87 -13.46
CA LYS A 42 1.01 1.71 -14.73
C LYS A 42 1.05 0.24 -15.15
N GLN A 43 0.71 -0.05 -16.40
CA GLN A 43 0.79 -1.38 -17.01
C GLN A 43 2.00 -1.45 -17.95
N GLY A 44 2.54 -2.64 -18.18
CA GLY A 44 3.53 -2.82 -19.25
C GLY A 44 4.89 -2.21 -18.99
N LEU A 45 5.19 -1.79 -17.75
CA LEU A 45 6.49 -1.24 -17.42
C LEU A 45 7.50 -2.35 -17.10
N PRO A 46 8.69 -2.33 -17.72
CA PRO A 46 9.81 -3.10 -17.22
C PRO A 46 10.25 -2.59 -15.83
N TYR A 47 10.90 -3.46 -15.05
CA TYR A 47 11.19 -3.19 -13.63
C TYR A 47 12.08 -1.96 -13.41
N ASP A 48 13.03 -1.68 -14.29
CA ASP A 48 13.86 -0.47 -14.23
C ASP A 48 13.03 0.82 -14.38
N GLN A 49 11.99 0.82 -15.22
CA GLN A 49 11.07 1.94 -15.36
C GLN A 49 10.15 2.09 -14.15
N ILE A 50 9.75 0.99 -13.50
CA ILE A 50 9.03 1.02 -12.22
C ILE A 50 9.93 1.67 -11.15
N VAL A 51 11.19 1.24 -11.05
CA VAL A 51 12.19 1.79 -10.14
C VAL A 51 12.35 3.30 -10.36
N ASP A 52 12.49 3.72 -11.62
CA ASP A 52 12.62 5.14 -11.97
C ASP A 52 11.37 5.96 -11.60
N TRP A 53 10.18 5.41 -11.85
CA TRP A 53 8.93 6.04 -11.46
C TRP A 53 8.85 6.25 -9.94
N VAL A 54 9.21 5.23 -9.15
CA VAL A 54 9.24 5.30 -7.69
C VAL A 54 10.27 6.32 -7.21
N VAL A 55 11.50 6.26 -7.73
CA VAL A 55 12.59 7.17 -7.32
C VAL A 55 12.23 8.63 -7.63
N ARG A 56 11.63 8.90 -8.79
CA ARG A 56 11.12 10.24 -9.13
C ARG A 56 10.03 10.66 -8.16
N THR A 57 9.11 9.75 -7.83
CA THR A 57 8.01 10.04 -6.91
C THR A 57 8.50 10.33 -5.50
N LEU A 58 9.43 9.55 -4.94
CA LEU A 58 10.02 9.77 -3.62
C LEU A 58 10.81 11.08 -3.50
N LYS A 59 11.29 11.62 -4.62
CA LYS A 59 12.05 12.88 -4.66
C LYS A 59 11.16 14.13 -4.70
N LYS A 60 9.86 13.96 -4.95
CA LYS A 60 8.90 15.06 -5.01
C LYS A 60 8.86 15.85 -3.70
N PRO A 61 8.97 17.19 -3.73
CA PRO A 61 8.91 18.01 -2.53
C PRO A 61 7.60 17.87 -1.76
N GLU A 62 6.48 17.60 -2.43
CA GLU A 62 5.18 17.48 -1.75
C GLU A 62 5.11 16.33 -0.72
N PHE A 63 5.96 15.30 -0.86
CA PHE A 63 6.03 14.18 0.08
C PHE A 63 7.12 14.34 1.13
N ARG A 64 7.78 15.50 1.18
CA ARG A 64 8.79 15.82 2.19
C ARG A 64 8.19 16.74 3.23
N ARG A 65 8.25 16.29 4.49
CA ARG A 65 8.04 17.14 5.68
C ARG A 65 9.40 17.34 6.33
N ASP A 66 9.45 17.44 7.66
CA ASP A 66 10.69 17.46 8.44
C ASP A 66 11.54 16.18 8.26
N GLN A 67 10.95 15.13 7.67
CA GLN A 67 11.61 13.88 7.34
C GLN A 67 11.17 13.37 5.94
N PRO A 68 12.01 12.54 5.28
CA PRO A 68 11.60 11.82 4.08
C PRO A 68 10.37 10.93 4.33
N PRO A 69 9.58 10.62 3.28
CA PRO A 69 8.45 9.72 3.43
C PRO A 69 8.89 8.32 3.84
N GLU A 70 8.00 7.60 4.50
CA GLU A 70 8.15 6.17 4.70
C GLU A 70 7.83 5.49 3.37
N PHE A 71 8.72 4.61 2.87
CA PHE A 71 8.46 3.87 1.64
C PHE A 71 8.35 2.37 1.91
N LEU A 72 7.29 1.77 1.38
CA LEU A 72 6.98 0.35 1.41
C LEU A 72 6.96 -0.22 0.00
N LEU A 73 7.42 -1.45 -0.11
CA LEU A 73 7.46 -2.21 -1.34
C LEU A 73 6.88 -3.59 -1.06
N ASP A 74 5.86 -4.01 -1.80
CA ASP A 74 5.53 -5.43 -1.87
C ASP A 74 6.70 -6.14 -2.55
N ALA A 75 7.39 -6.95 -1.76
CA ALA A 75 8.55 -7.75 -2.14
C ALA A 75 8.16 -9.22 -2.34
N THR A 76 6.90 -9.49 -2.66
CA THR A 76 6.39 -10.81 -3.05
C THR A 76 6.61 -11.02 -4.56
N GLY A 77 6.98 -12.23 -4.95
CA GLY A 77 7.19 -12.59 -6.36
C GLY A 77 8.15 -11.62 -7.08
N VAL A 78 7.64 -10.86 -8.05
CA VAL A 78 8.42 -9.91 -8.85
C VAL A 78 9.01 -8.76 -8.04
N GLY A 79 8.39 -8.43 -6.91
CA GLY A 79 8.84 -7.37 -6.02
C GLY A 79 10.24 -7.58 -5.44
N VAL A 80 10.72 -8.83 -5.40
CA VAL A 80 12.10 -9.15 -4.99
C VAL A 80 13.13 -8.50 -5.93
N ALA A 81 12.91 -8.56 -7.25
CA ALA A 81 13.81 -7.95 -8.22
C ALA A 81 13.76 -6.41 -8.12
N VAL A 82 12.57 -5.85 -7.97
CA VAL A 82 12.38 -4.39 -7.81
C VAL A 82 13.06 -3.88 -6.53
N ARG A 83 13.00 -4.65 -5.44
CA ARG A 83 13.69 -4.37 -4.17
C ARG A 83 15.20 -4.25 -4.38
N ASP A 84 15.80 -5.23 -5.05
CA ASP A 84 17.25 -5.28 -5.24
C ASP A 84 17.73 -4.11 -6.13
N MET A 85 16.96 -3.77 -7.17
CA MET A 85 17.22 -2.59 -8.02
C MET A 85 17.11 -1.26 -7.24
N LEU A 86 16.09 -1.10 -6.40
CA LEU A 86 15.93 0.08 -5.55
C LEU A 86 17.04 0.18 -4.50
N ALA A 87 17.45 -0.95 -3.93
CA ALA A 87 18.54 -1.01 -2.95
C ALA A 87 19.88 -0.62 -3.58
N ALA A 88 20.15 -1.07 -4.82
CA ALA A 88 21.32 -0.65 -5.60
C ALA A 88 21.35 0.87 -5.86
N LYS A 89 20.18 1.52 -5.94
CA LYS A 89 20.06 2.99 -6.04
C LYS A 89 20.08 3.71 -4.68
N GLY A 90 20.33 3.01 -3.58
CA GLY A 90 20.39 3.58 -2.22
C GLY A 90 19.02 3.99 -1.65
N VAL A 91 17.92 3.48 -2.21
CA VAL A 91 16.58 3.81 -1.71
C VAL A 91 16.34 3.08 -0.38
N ARG A 92 16.05 3.85 0.68
CA ARG A 92 15.61 3.29 1.96
C ARG A 92 14.15 2.87 1.84
N MET A 93 13.89 1.57 1.99
CA MET A 93 12.55 0.99 1.85
C MET A 93 12.26 0.01 2.98
N LYS A 94 10.98 -0.31 3.16
CA LYS A 94 10.51 -1.43 3.96
C LYS A 94 9.96 -2.48 3.00
N ALA A 95 10.66 -3.60 2.90
CA ALA A 95 10.23 -4.70 2.05
C ALA A 95 9.15 -5.48 2.80
N VAL A 96 8.00 -5.67 2.17
CA VAL A 96 6.85 -6.39 2.73
C VAL A 96 6.64 -7.64 1.91
N THR A 97 6.80 -8.81 2.52
CA THR A 97 6.44 -10.08 1.91
C THR A 97 5.07 -10.48 2.44
N ILE A 98 4.11 -10.63 1.53
CA ILE A 98 2.75 -11.01 1.86
C ILE A 98 2.68 -12.54 1.97
N THR A 99 2.22 -13.05 3.11
CA THR A 99 2.08 -14.48 3.38
C THR A 99 0.61 -14.88 3.50
N SER A 100 0.34 -16.19 3.54
CA SER A 100 -0.94 -16.69 4.00
C SER A 100 -1.10 -16.50 5.53
N GLY A 101 -2.34 -16.52 6.02
CA GLY A 101 -2.67 -16.41 7.44
C GLY A 101 -2.73 -14.98 7.99
N GLU A 102 -2.54 -14.85 9.31
CA GLU A 102 -2.70 -13.59 10.06
C GLU A 102 -1.43 -13.16 10.84
N THR A 103 -0.33 -13.88 10.67
CA THR A 103 0.91 -13.57 11.39
C THR A 103 1.56 -12.31 10.84
N CYS A 104 2.28 -11.60 11.70
CA CYS A 104 3.15 -10.50 11.30
C CYS A 104 4.49 -10.64 12.01
N THR A 105 5.59 -10.68 11.25
CA THR A 105 6.95 -10.70 11.79
C THR A 105 7.80 -9.63 11.12
N ARG A 106 8.87 -9.19 11.81
CA ARG A 106 9.79 -8.16 11.31
C ARG A 106 11.23 -8.55 11.58
N GLN A 107 12.07 -8.45 10.55
CA GLN A 107 13.53 -8.53 10.67
C GLN A 107 14.16 -7.31 10.01
N GLY A 108 14.63 -6.37 10.83
CA GLY A 108 15.15 -5.09 10.32
C GLY A 108 14.11 -4.33 9.48
N PRO A 109 14.40 -3.98 8.22
CA PRO A 109 13.45 -3.32 7.31
C PRO A 109 12.53 -4.32 6.55
N ILE A 110 12.63 -5.62 6.81
CA ILE A 110 11.84 -6.66 6.15
C ILE A 110 10.67 -7.05 7.05
N TYR A 111 9.47 -7.14 6.45
CA TYR A 111 8.22 -7.50 7.11
C TYR A 111 7.62 -8.71 6.41
N HIS A 112 7.15 -9.68 7.18
CA HIS A 112 6.27 -10.73 6.67
C HIS A 112 4.90 -10.51 7.28
N VAL A 113 3.88 -10.32 6.46
CA VAL A 113 2.53 -10.02 6.93
C VAL A 113 1.52 -10.88 6.21
N GLY A 114 0.65 -11.53 6.97
CA GLY A 114 -0.47 -12.28 6.44
C GLY A 114 -1.44 -11.39 5.67
N LYS A 115 -1.84 -11.81 4.47
CA LYS A 115 -2.79 -11.09 3.60
C LYS A 115 -4.08 -10.72 4.35
N ALA A 116 -4.64 -11.66 5.10
CA ALA A 116 -5.86 -11.46 5.88
C ALA A 116 -5.70 -10.37 6.95
N ARG A 117 -4.52 -10.30 7.61
CA ARG A 117 -4.23 -9.26 8.60
C ARG A 117 -4.06 -7.89 7.96
N MET A 118 -3.30 -7.78 6.87
CA MET A 118 -3.11 -6.50 6.17
C MET A 118 -4.46 -5.92 5.74
N ILE A 119 -5.28 -6.74 5.08
CA ILE A 119 -6.62 -6.36 4.64
C ILE A 119 -7.53 -6.05 5.83
N GLY A 120 -7.58 -6.92 6.84
CA GLY A 120 -8.43 -6.73 8.02
C GLY A 120 -8.13 -5.41 8.74
N THR A 121 -6.85 -5.04 8.85
CA THR A 121 -6.44 -3.76 9.42
C THR A 121 -6.86 -2.57 8.55
N PHE A 122 -6.72 -2.69 7.23
CA PHE A 122 -7.21 -1.66 6.30
C PHE A 122 -8.73 -1.47 6.44
N LEU A 123 -9.51 -2.55 6.36
CA LEU A 123 -10.97 -2.51 6.47
C LEU A 123 -11.42 -1.93 7.81
N GLY A 124 -10.82 -2.37 8.93
CA GLY A 124 -11.13 -1.82 10.24
C GLY A 124 -10.83 -0.32 10.35
N ALA A 125 -9.75 0.16 9.72
CA ALA A 125 -9.45 1.59 9.67
C ALA A 125 -10.42 2.36 8.75
N PHE A 126 -10.81 1.75 7.63
CA PHE A 126 -11.74 2.32 6.67
C PHE A 126 -13.16 2.45 7.26
N ASP A 127 -13.70 1.37 7.82
CA ASP A 127 -15.02 1.34 8.47
C ASP A 127 -15.09 2.29 9.68
N ALA A 128 -13.98 2.47 10.39
CA ALA A 128 -13.87 3.46 11.46
C ALA A 128 -13.81 4.92 10.96
N GLY A 129 -13.76 5.17 9.65
CA GLY A 129 -13.64 6.51 9.06
C GLY A 129 -12.25 7.15 9.23
N LYS A 130 -11.21 6.34 9.49
CA LYS A 130 -9.83 6.85 9.59
C LYS A 130 -9.24 7.13 8.21
N VAL A 131 -9.63 6.34 7.21
CA VAL A 131 -9.18 6.50 5.83
C VAL A 131 -10.08 7.49 5.09
N ARG A 132 -9.50 8.52 4.48
CA ARG A 132 -10.22 9.46 3.60
C ARG A 132 -9.67 9.37 2.20
N ILE A 133 -10.56 9.30 1.22
CA ILE A 133 -10.22 9.28 -0.20
C ILE A 133 -11.04 10.38 -0.86
N ASN A 134 -10.39 11.22 -1.67
CA ASN A 134 -11.08 12.29 -2.40
C ASN A 134 -11.73 11.70 -3.67
N PRO A 135 -13.08 11.69 -3.78
CA PRO A 135 -13.75 11.12 -4.95
C PRO A 135 -13.48 11.88 -6.26
N SER A 136 -12.98 13.12 -6.18
CA SER A 136 -12.57 13.90 -7.35
C SER A 136 -11.21 13.49 -7.92
N MET A 137 -10.50 12.54 -7.30
CA MET A 137 -9.27 12.00 -7.88
C MET A 137 -9.59 11.28 -9.20
N PRO A 138 -8.88 11.55 -10.31
CA PRO A 138 -9.17 10.90 -11.61
C PRO A 138 -9.12 9.36 -11.57
N ILE A 139 -8.33 8.80 -10.66
CA ILE A 139 -8.17 7.35 -10.48
C ILE A 139 -9.24 6.74 -9.56
N TRP A 140 -10.06 7.57 -8.88
CA TRP A 140 -11.08 7.12 -7.93
C TRP A 140 -12.04 6.07 -8.50
N PRO A 141 -12.64 6.22 -9.70
CA PRO A 141 -13.58 5.23 -10.22
C PRO A 141 -13.00 3.82 -10.37
N HIS A 142 -11.69 3.74 -10.63
CA HIS A 142 -10.99 2.46 -10.73
C HIS A 142 -10.76 1.88 -9.33
N LEU A 143 -10.28 2.69 -8.38
CA LEU A 143 -10.04 2.25 -7.00
C LEU A 143 -11.35 1.85 -6.31
N GLU A 144 -12.43 2.60 -6.52
CA GLU A 144 -13.77 2.28 -6.02
C GLU A 144 -14.25 0.93 -6.56
N LYS A 145 -14.03 0.65 -7.86
CA LYS A 145 -14.35 -0.65 -8.45
C LYS A 145 -13.57 -1.77 -7.76
N GLU A 146 -12.25 -1.64 -7.57
CA GLU A 146 -11.43 -2.64 -6.86
C GLU A 146 -11.92 -2.86 -5.42
N MET A 147 -12.23 -1.78 -4.69
CA MET A 147 -12.75 -1.86 -3.33
C MET A 147 -14.12 -2.56 -3.25
N LEU A 148 -15.02 -2.29 -4.21
CA LEU A 148 -16.34 -2.91 -4.27
C LEU A 148 -16.26 -4.39 -4.66
N GLY A 149 -15.44 -4.73 -5.67
CA GLY A 149 -15.19 -6.11 -6.10
C GLY A 149 -14.64 -6.94 -4.94
N PHE A 150 -13.60 -6.44 -4.29
CA PHE A 150 -13.02 -7.08 -3.11
C PHE A 150 -14.03 -7.30 -1.97
N ARG A 151 -14.89 -6.31 -1.69
CA ARG A 151 -15.95 -6.46 -0.67
C ARG A 151 -16.98 -7.53 -1.07
N ALA A 152 -17.34 -7.59 -2.35
CA ALA A 152 -18.26 -8.60 -2.85
C ALA A 152 -17.66 -10.02 -2.71
N GLU A 153 -16.40 -10.21 -3.07
CA GLU A 153 -15.66 -11.47 -2.87
C GLU A 153 -15.64 -11.88 -1.39
N MET A 154 -15.34 -10.96 -0.47
CA MET A 154 -15.38 -11.28 0.97
C MET A 154 -16.76 -11.67 1.48
N SER A 155 -17.82 -11.09 0.90
CA SER A 155 -19.20 -11.38 1.31
C SER A 155 -19.75 -12.70 0.77
N SER A 156 -19.31 -13.11 -0.42
CA SER A 156 -19.68 -14.40 -1.03
C SER A 156 -18.87 -15.56 -0.43
N GLN A 157 -17.66 -15.28 0.04
CA GLN A 157 -16.75 -16.24 0.61
C GLN A 157 -16.77 -16.21 2.15
N GLY A 158 -17.80 -16.80 2.76
CA GLY A 158 -17.85 -17.04 4.21
C GLY A 158 -16.71 -17.92 4.78
N ARG A 159 -15.65 -18.25 4.02
CA ARG A 159 -14.37 -18.88 4.47
C ARG A 159 -13.33 -19.21 3.38
N ALA A 160 -13.48 -18.84 2.11
CA ALA A 160 -12.74 -19.50 1.02
C ALA A 160 -12.04 -18.55 0.02
N LYS A 161 -10.72 -18.35 0.20
CA LYS A 161 -9.70 -17.93 -0.79
C LYS A 161 -9.89 -16.60 -1.57
N PHE A 162 -8.99 -15.65 -1.26
CA PHE A 162 -8.67 -14.47 -2.06
C PHE A 162 -7.98 -14.83 -3.40
N GLU A 163 -8.72 -15.33 -4.38
CA GLU A 163 -8.29 -15.44 -5.78
C GLU A 163 -9.16 -14.50 -6.61
N ALA A 164 -8.59 -13.37 -7.06
CA ALA A 164 -9.27 -12.37 -7.87
C ALA A 164 -9.85 -13.02 -9.15
N GLU A 165 -11.08 -12.66 -9.51
CA GLU A 165 -11.70 -13.11 -10.77
C GLU A 165 -10.85 -12.69 -11.99
N GLN A 166 -10.86 -13.50 -13.06
CA GLN A 166 -10.10 -13.23 -14.28
C GLN A 166 -10.46 -11.85 -14.88
N GLY A 167 -9.55 -10.88 -14.75
CA GLY A 167 -9.68 -9.53 -15.32
C GLY A 167 -9.94 -8.43 -14.29
N GLU A 168 -10.20 -8.77 -13.03
CA GLU A 168 -10.16 -7.82 -11.91
C GLU A 168 -8.73 -7.78 -11.35
N ASN A 169 -8.25 -6.59 -11.04
CA ASN A 169 -6.94 -6.41 -10.44
C ASN A 169 -7.15 -5.67 -9.12
N ASP A 170 -6.37 -6.01 -8.10
CA ASP A 170 -6.49 -5.42 -6.77
C ASP A 170 -5.27 -4.54 -6.42
N ASP A 171 -4.41 -4.22 -7.38
CA ASP A 171 -3.11 -3.63 -7.11
C ASP A 171 -3.20 -2.27 -6.39
N MET A 172 -4.19 -1.43 -6.73
CA MET A 172 -4.36 -0.15 -6.04
C MET A 172 -4.90 -0.35 -4.63
N LEU A 173 -5.84 -1.29 -4.45
CA LEU A 173 -6.32 -1.68 -3.13
C LEU A 173 -5.18 -2.21 -2.26
N PHE A 174 -4.32 -3.10 -2.78
CA PHE A 174 -3.17 -3.65 -2.04
C PHE A 174 -2.15 -2.58 -1.68
N ALA A 175 -1.79 -1.71 -2.62
CA ALA A 175 -0.90 -0.58 -2.36
C ALA A 175 -1.45 0.32 -1.23
N LEU A 176 -2.75 0.64 -1.27
CA LEU A 176 -3.40 1.43 -0.22
C LEU A 176 -3.46 0.68 1.12
N ALA A 177 -3.90 -0.57 1.12
CA ALA A 177 -4.02 -1.39 2.32
C ALA A 177 -2.67 -1.58 3.03
N MET A 178 -1.60 -1.80 2.26
CA MET A 178 -0.23 -1.89 2.79
C MET A 178 0.20 -0.58 3.49
N ALA A 179 -0.09 0.58 2.88
CA ALA A 179 0.23 1.88 3.49
C ALA A 179 -0.52 2.09 4.82
N VAL A 180 -1.82 1.79 4.84
CA VAL A 180 -2.66 1.95 6.04
C VAL A 180 -2.29 0.97 7.14
N TRP A 181 -2.05 -0.31 6.80
CA TRP A 181 -1.57 -1.32 7.75
C TRP A 181 -0.28 -0.88 8.44
N PHE A 182 0.69 -0.39 7.66
CA PHE A 182 1.94 0.10 8.22
C PHE A 182 1.73 1.29 9.16
N GLY A 183 0.83 2.20 8.81
CA GLY A 183 0.40 3.30 9.66
C GLY A 183 -0.16 2.82 11.00
N GLU A 184 -1.17 1.95 10.95
CA GLU A 184 -1.95 1.51 12.11
C GLU A 184 -1.19 0.60 13.08
N GLU A 185 -0.40 -0.33 12.55
CA GLU A 185 0.24 -1.37 13.36
C GLU A 185 1.71 -1.09 13.66
N VAL A 186 2.43 -0.46 12.72
CA VAL A 186 3.89 -0.35 12.82
C VAL A 186 4.32 1.06 13.20
N ARG A 187 3.75 2.10 12.57
CA ARG A 187 4.17 3.48 12.79
C ARG A 187 3.50 4.08 14.02
N ARG A 188 2.19 3.85 14.22
CA ARG A 188 1.44 4.23 15.42
C ARG A 188 1.97 3.53 16.66
N GLY A 189 2.26 2.23 16.58
CA GLY A 189 2.76 1.42 17.71
C GLY A 189 4.09 1.88 18.33
N LYS A 190 4.77 2.86 17.71
CA LYS A 190 5.98 3.52 18.25
C LYS A 190 5.71 4.88 18.91
N ARG A 191 4.45 5.34 18.94
CA ARG A 191 4.02 6.62 19.49
C ARG A 191 2.64 6.47 20.14
N LEU A 192 2.63 5.87 21.32
CA LEU A 192 1.70 6.21 22.40
C LEU A 192 2.55 6.77 23.54
#